data_AF-A0A1C7D8G5-F1
#
_entry.id   AF-A0A1C7D8G5-F1
#
_cell.length_a   1.000
_cell.length_b   1.000
_cell.length_c   1.000
_cell.angle_alpha   90.00
_cell.angle_beta   90.00
_cell.angle_gamma   90.00
#
_symmetry.space_group_name_H-M   'P 1'
#
loop_
_entity.id
_entity.type
_entity.pdbx_description
1 polymer ?
#
loop_
_entity_poly.entity_id
_entity_poly.type
_entity_poly.pdbx_seq_one_letter_code
_entity_poly.pdbx_strand_id
1 'polypeptide(L)'
;MRTRLLLAGATAIFAVHSASASAANIKDPWRFEVIQDKCSIRAAFDDGTYAAFSYEQVPQGTKFLALRTFRAGFNLADGEKAANISIRGKGNFPALVATSVGAGDGLQLQALSWTDYEGMLNNLASGASYRVTIGGRVMGDFPLTGSAKAIEGLRQCAGLPGGKATGSRTGVMNPNSSSRSAPPRMTQPETASTSTAKQIDRLIFRDSRRWMFNRYKAGGVHETTVTERVDGENYTIRAYYWYNGRQRGYVDVFVIDGRFDCMRYHDNPTVCVPVN
;
A
#
# COMPACT_ATOMS: atom_id res chain seq x y z
N MET A 1 1.62 -8.02 67.88
CA MET A 1 1.99 -6.92 66.96
C MET A 1 2.14 -7.49 65.55
N ARG A 2 1.25 -7.13 64.62
CA ARG A 2 1.34 -7.52 63.20
C ARG A 2 1.43 -6.24 62.38
N THR A 3 2.60 -5.98 61.82
CA THR A 3 2.85 -4.83 60.94
C THR A 3 2.45 -5.23 59.52
N ARG A 4 1.42 -4.60 58.96
CA ARG A 4 1.07 -4.71 57.54
C ARG A 4 1.87 -3.68 56.76
N LEU A 5 2.73 -4.14 55.87
CA LEU A 5 3.47 -3.31 54.91
C LEU A 5 2.60 -3.15 53.64
N LEU A 6 2.12 -1.94 53.39
CA LEU A 6 1.43 -1.58 52.14
C LEU A 6 2.48 -1.15 51.12
N LEU A 7 2.74 -1.98 50.10
CA LEU A 7 3.47 -1.54 48.91
C LEU A 7 2.49 -0.84 47.97
N ALA A 8 2.65 0.47 47.80
CA ALA A 8 2.04 1.22 46.72
C ALA A 8 2.79 0.94 45.42
N GLY A 9 2.13 0.30 44.46
CA GLY A 9 2.65 0.10 43.11
C GLY A 9 2.57 1.40 42.32
N ALA A 10 3.72 1.95 41.95
CA ALA A 10 3.81 3.08 41.03
C ALA A 10 3.63 2.57 39.59
N THR A 11 2.51 2.94 38.96
CA THR A 11 2.25 2.68 37.54
C THR A 11 3.06 3.66 36.70
N ALA A 12 4.16 3.21 36.10
CA ALA A 12 4.91 3.99 35.12
C ALA A 12 4.14 4.02 33.79
N ILE A 13 3.56 5.17 33.46
CA ILE A 13 2.96 5.44 32.15
C ILE A 13 4.12 5.73 31.19
N PHE A 14 4.44 4.77 30.32
CA PHE A 14 5.35 5.00 29.18
C PHE A 14 4.60 5.81 28.12
N ALA A 15 4.87 7.12 28.06
CA ALA A 15 4.49 7.96 26.93
C ALA A 15 5.38 7.60 25.73
N VAL A 16 4.83 6.83 24.78
CA VAL A 16 5.47 6.58 23.49
C VAL A 16 5.47 7.90 22.70
N HIS A 17 6.59 8.62 22.74
CA HIS A 17 6.84 9.73 21.83
C HIS A 17 7.20 9.15 20.46
N SER A 18 6.20 8.88 19.64
CA SER A 18 6.40 8.71 18.20
C SER A 18 6.92 10.05 17.66
N ALA A 19 8.19 10.07 17.24
CA ALA A 19 8.79 11.21 16.58
C ALA A 19 8.02 11.48 15.28
N SER A 20 7.14 12.48 15.32
CA SER A 20 6.51 13.05 14.15
C SER A 20 7.59 13.64 13.27
N ALA A 21 7.93 12.96 12.17
CA ALA A 21 8.71 13.60 11.11
C ALA A 21 7.97 14.88 10.71
N SER A 22 8.65 16.01 10.84
CA SER A 22 8.15 17.33 10.46
C SER A 22 7.61 17.27 9.03
N ALA A 23 6.28 17.31 8.91
CA ALA A 23 5.55 17.29 7.66
C ALA A 23 5.96 18.49 6.81
N ALA A 24 6.81 18.26 5.81
CA ALA A 24 7.01 19.22 4.75
C ALA A 24 5.67 19.40 4.04
N ASN A 25 5.17 20.64 3.95
CA ASN A 25 4.00 21.05 3.17
C ASN A 25 3.95 20.28 1.83
N ILE A 26 3.18 19.19 1.76
CA ILE A 26 3.02 18.44 0.53
C ILE A 26 2.07 19.24 -0.34
N LYS A 27 2.65 20.09 -1.20
CA LYS A 27 1.91 21.04 -2.05
C LYS A 27 0.92 20.35 -2.98
N ASP A 28 1.15 19.07 -3.30
CA ASP A 28 0.27 18.21 -4.10
C ASP A 28 0.27 16.79 -3.52
N PRO A 29 -0.70 16.45 -2.64
CA PRO A 29 -0.74 15.11 -2.05
C PRO A 29 -1.07 14.03 -3.08
N TRP A 30 -1.79 14.37 -4.14
CA TRP A 30 -2.23 13.43 -5.18
C TRP A 30 -1.13 13.11 -6.19
N ARG A 31 -0.84 11.82 -6.36
CA ARG A 31 0.13 11.28 -7.31
C ARG A 31 -0.54 10.24 -8.19
N PHE A 32 -0.19 10.23 -9.47
CA PHE A 32 -0.57 9.16 -10.40
C PHE A 32 0.50 8.07 -10.40
N GLU A 33 0.06 6.81 -10.35
CA GLU A 33 0.92 5.63 -10.27
C GLU A 33 0.35 4.50 -11.15
N VAL A 34 1.23 3.71 -11.76
CA VAL A 34 0.88 2.46 -12.45
C VAL A 34 1.47 1.31 -11.64
N ILE A 35 0.61 0.44 -11.11
CA ILE A 35 1.02 -0.67 -10.24
C ILE A 35 0.43 -1.94 -10.81
N GLN A 36 1.27 -2.86 -11.29
CA GLN A 36 0.84 -4.17 -11.82
C GLN A 36 -0.28 -4.03 -12.86
N ASP A 37 -0.08 -3.17 -13.85
CA ASP A 37 -1.05 -2.84 -14.90
C ASP A 37 -2.34 -2.12 -14.43
N LYS A 38 -2.41 -1.72 -13.15
CA LYS A 38 -3.50 -0.92 -12.60
C LYS A 38 -3.14 0.56 -12.62
N CYS A 39 -3.98 1.35 -13.26
CA CYS A 39 -3.88 2.80 -13.23
C CYS A 39 -4.48 3.32 -11.92
N SER A 40 -3.69 4.00 -11.09
CA SER A 40 -4.12 4.48 -9.79
C SER A 40 -3.71 5.93 -9.54
N ILE A 41 -4.45 6.62 -8.69
CA ILE A 41 -4.00 7.85 -8.04
C ILE A 41 -4.02 7.66 -6.54
N ARG A 42 -3.03 8.21 -5.84
CA ARG A 42 -2.90 8.10 -4.38
C ARG A 42 -2.61 9.46 -3.77
N ALA A 43 -3.15 9.69 -2.59
CA ALA A 43 -2.79 10.78 -1.73
C ALA A 43 -2.44 10.25 -0.34
N ALA A 44 -1.30 10.70 0.18
CA ALA A 44 -0.93 10.54 1.58
C ALA A 44 -1.06 11.91 2.25
N PHE A 45 -1.68 11.95 3.42
CA PHE A 45 -1.94 13.16 4.19
C PHE A 45 -1.08 13.17 5.46
N ASP A 46 -0.89 14.37 6.03
CA ASP A 46 0.01 14.59 7.16
C ASP A 46 -0.42 13.84 8.43
N ASP A 47 -1.70 13.49 8.56
CA ASP A 47 -2.23 12.71 9.69
C ASP A 47 -2.07 11.19 9.51
N GLY A 48 -1.28 10.76 8.51
CA GLY A 48 -1.04 9.36 8.18
C GLY A 48 -2.21 8.68 7.47
N THR A 49 -3.27 9.43 7.17
CA THR A 49 -4.38 8.94 6.35
C THR A 49 -3.92 8.87 4.90
N TYR A 50 -4.44 7.91 4.14
CA TYR A 50 -4.24 7.88 2.70
C TYR A 50 -5.55 7.61 1.97
N ALA A 51 -5.61 8.10 0.75
CA ALA A 51 -6.69 7.88 -0.19
C ALA A 51 -6.11 7.34 -1.48
N ALA A 52 -6.77 6.36 -2.08
CA ALA A 52 -6.40 5.83 -3.37
C ALA A 52 -7.65 5.67 -4.24
N PHE A 53 -7.56 6.10 -5.49
CA PHE A 53 -8.53 5.76 -6.53
C PHE A 53 -7.83 4.91 -7.57
N SER A 54 -8.29 3.68 -7.74
CA SER A 54 -7.72 2.74 -8.70
C SER A 54 -8.76 2.38 -9.75
N TYR A 55 -8.37 2.49 -11.01
CA TYR A 55 -9.10 1.92 -12.14
C TYR A 55 -8.58 0.50 -12.38
N GLU A 56 -9.50 -0.46 -12.32
CA GLU A 56 -9.21 -1.86 -12.62
C GLU A 56 -10.17 -2.36 -13.70
N GLN A 57 -9.60 -2.90 -14.77
CA GLN A 57 -10.35 -3.62 -15.79
C GLN A 57 -10.27 -5.11 -15.44
N VAL A 58 -11.39 -5.69 -14.98
CA VAL A 58 -11.42 -7.13 -14.76
C VAL A 58 -11.56 -7.89 -16.08
N PRO A 59 -11.06 -9.14 -16.15
CA PRO A 59 -11.07 -9.95 -17.37
C PRO A 59 -12.44 -10.11 -18.04
N GLN A 60 -13.53 -9.94 -17.28
CA GLN A 60 -14.91 -10.04 -17.77
C GLN A 60 -15.40 -8.76 -18.47
N GLY A 61 -14.53 -7.78 -18.70
CA GLY A 61 -14.86 -6.51 -19.35
C GLY A 61 -15.57 -5.49 -18.44
N THR A 62 -15.97 -5.91 -17.23
CA THR A 62 -16.49 -4.98 -16.22
C THR A 62 -15.38 -4.04 -15.77
N LYS A 63 -15.61 -2.74 -15.95
CA LYS A 63 -14.73 -1.72 -15.40
C LYS A 63 -15.26 -1.39 -14.02
N PHE A 64 -14.41 -1.43 -13.00
CA PHE A 64 -14.79 -0.88 -11.71
C PHE A 64 -13.72 0.07 -11.20
N LEU A 65 -14.20 1.03 -10.42
CA LEU A 65 -13.36 1.89 -9.65
C LEU A 65 -13.39 1.44 -8.21
N ALA A 66 -12.23 1.31 -7.61
CA ALA A 66 -12.10 1.22 -6.18
C ALA A 66 -11.64 2.58 -5.64
N LEU A 67 -12.50 3.28 -4.90
CA LEU A 67 -12.02 4.26 -3.93
C LEU A 67 -11.68 3.50 -2.65
N ARG A 68 -10.44 3.66 -2.20
CA ARG A 68 -9.93 3.11 -0.95
C ARG A 68 -9.47 4.26 -0.09
N THR A 69 -10.12 4.43 1.04
CA THR A 69 -9.70 5.42 2.04
C THR A 69 -9.27 4.69 3.29
N PHE A 70 -8.03 4.90 3.70
CA PHE A 70 -7.50 4.32 4.92
C PHE A 70 -7.13 5.42 5.89
N ARG A 71 -7.62 5.24 7.10
CA ARG A 71 -7.31 6.01 8.30
C ARG A 71 -7.11 4.97 9.39
N ALA A 72 -6.03 5.07 10.13
CA ALA A 72 -5.86 4.24 11.31
C ALA A 72 -7.07 4.48 12.24
N GLY A 73 -7.80 3.41 12.59
CA GLY A 73 -8.99 3.50 13.45
C GLY A 73 -10.35 3.58 12.74
N PHE A 74 -10.44 3.26 11.44
CA PHE A 74 -11.73 2.91 10.83
C PHE A 74 -12.30 1.63 11.47
N ASN A 75 -13.02 1.79 12.58
CA ASN A 75 -13.85 0.73 13.14
C ASN A 75 -15.28 0.98 12.69
N LEU A 76 -15.81 0.13 11.80
CA LEU A 76 -17.26 0.04 11.67
C LEU A 76 -17.82 -0.59 12.95
N ALA A 77 -18.96 -0.10 13.42
CA ALA A 77 -19.78 -0.92 14.30
C ALA A 77 -20.27 -2.15 13.50
N ASP A 78 -20.31 -3.32 14.14
CA ASP A 78 -20.77 -4.56 13.50
C ASP A 78 -22.14 -4.33 12.82
N GLY A 79 -22.20 -4.55 11.51
CA GLY A 79 -23.45 -4.46 10.72
C GLY A 79 -23.70 -3.15 9.97
N GLU A 80 -22.89 -2.10 10.11
CA GLU A 80 -23.02 -0.89 9.27
C GLU A 80 -22.50 -1.12 7.85
N LYS A 81 -23.40 -1.38 6.90
CA LYS A 81 -23.04 -1.77 5.52
C LYS A 81 -22.91 -0.61 4.53
N ALA A 82 -23.28 0.62 4.89
CA ALA A 82 -23.39 1.71 3.94
C ALA A 82 -22.57 2.94 4.39
N ALA A 83 -21.57 3.28 3.59
CA ALA A 83 -20.91 4.58 3.63
C ALA A 83 -21.58 5.52 2.62
N ASN A 84 -21.92 6.73 3.05
CA ASN A 84 -22.31 7.82 2.17
C ASN A 84 -21.09 8.68 1.88
N ILE A 85 -20.73 8.83 0.60
CA ILE A 85 -19.71 9.80 0.18
C ILE A 85 -20.40 11.03 -0.39
N SER A 86 -20.00 12.19 0.13
CA SER A 86 -20.38 13.48 -0.41
C SER A 86 -19.13 14.20 -0.89
N ILE A 87 -19.15 14.78 -2.09
CA ILE A 87 -18.07 15.69 -2.53
C ILE A 87 -18.60 17.10 -2.30
N ARG A 88 -17.90 17.87 -1.46
CA ARG A 88 -18.37 19.18 -1.02
C ARG A 88 -18.48 20.10 -2.23
N GLY A 89 -19.68 20.66 -2.46
CA GLY A 89 -19.97 21.58 -3.56
C GLY A 89 -20.44 20.92 -4.86
N LYS A 90 -20.59 19.60 -4.93
CA LYS A 90 -21.00 18.88 -6.17
C LYS A 90 -22.13 17.86 -5.98
N GLY A 91 -22.65 17.69 -4.76
CA GLY A 91 -23.78 16.79 -4.44
C GLY A 91 -23.35 15.45 -3.81
N ASN A 92 -24.34 14.61 -3.51
CA ASN A 92 -24.14 13.25 -2.99
C ASN A 92 -23.87 12.27 -4.14
N PHE A 93 -23.00 11.29 -3.92
CA PHE A 93 -22.76 10.19 -4.87
C PHE A 93 -23.42 8.92 -4.31
N PRO A 94 -24.73 8.71 -4.52
CA PRO A 94 -25.42 7.51 -4.05
C PRO A 94 -24.93 6.23 -4.77
N ALA A 95 -24.14 6.38 -5.84
CA ALA A 95 -23.67 5.28 -6.67
C ALA A 95 -22.38 4.59 -6.16
N LEU A 96 -21.92 4.91 -4.95
CA LEU A 96 -20.78 4.24 -4.34
C LEU A 96 -21.26 3.31 -3.23
N VAL A 97 -21.21 2.01 -3.49
CA VAL A 97 -21.53 0.99 -2.49
C VAL A 97 -20.25 0.60 -1.77
N ALA A 98 -20.28 0.65 -0.44
CA ALA A 98 -19.21 0.09 0.37
C ALA A 98 -19.21 -1.43 0.18
N THR A 99 -18.18 -1.97 -0.47
CA THR A 99 -18.12 -3.41 -0.78
C THR A 99 -17.40 -4.20 0.30
N SER A 100 -16.53 -3.53 1.07
CA SER A 100 -15.87 -4.11 2.24
C SER A 100 -15.32 -3.00 3.15
N VAL A 101 -15.26 -3.31 4.45
CA VAL A 101 -14.34 -2.66 5.39
C VAL A 101 -13.55 -3.76 6.07
N GLY A 102 -12.28 -3.84 5.76
CA GLY A 102 -11.36 -4.79 6.39
C GLY A 102 -10.55 -4.12 7.48
N ALA A 103 -10.11 -4.90 8.47
CA ALA A 103 -9.26 -4.46 9.59
C ALA A 103 -7.90 -3.85 9.17
N GLY A 104 -7.58 -3.83 7.87
CA GLY A 104 -6.51 -3.04 7.26
C GLY A 104 -6.83 -2.51 5.86
N ASP A 105 -8.03 -2.75 5.34
CA ASP A 105 -8.38 -2.48 3.92
C ASP A 105 -8.93 -1.05 3.71
N GLY A 106 -9.24 -0.36 4.80
CA GLY A 106 -9.97 0.90 4.75
C GLY A 106 -11.38 0.70 4.20
N LEU A 107 -12.01 1.80 3.79
CA LEU A 107 -13.31 1.77 3.13
C LEU A 107 -13.11 1.55 1.63
N GLN A 108 -13.58 0.42 1.10
CA GLN A 108 -13.61 0.15 -0.34
C GLN A 108 -14.99 0.49 -0.92
N LEU A 109 -14.99 1.31 -1.97
CA LEU A 109 -16.21 1.76 -2.63
C LEU A 109 -16.16 1.47 -4.11
N GLN A 110 -17.29 1.02 -4.65
CA GLN A 110 -17.43 0.66 -6.06
C GLN A 110 -18.49 1.51 -6.74
N ALA A 111 -18.14 2.09 -7.90
CA ALA A 111 -19.09 2.75 -8.79
C ALA A 111 -19.98 1.70 -9.49
N LEU A 112 -21.29 1.96 -9.54
CA LEU A 112 -22.27 1.05 -10.13
C LEU A 112 -22.36 1.14 -11.67
N SER A 113 -21.95 2.26 -12.27
CA SER A 113 -21.97 2.45 -13.72
C SER A 113 -20.80 3.30 -14.22
N TRP A 114 -20.58 3.28 -15.55
CA TRP A 114 -19.59 4.14 -16.21
C TRP A 114 -19.94 5.64 -16.11
N THR A 115 -21.22 5.99 -16.20
CA THR A 115 -21.67 7.38 -16.06
C THR A 115 -21.39 7.90 -14.65
N ASP A 116 -21.62 7.07 -13.63
CA ASP A 116 -21.29 7.41 -12.24
C ASP A 116 -19.77 7.58 -12.08
N TYR A 117 -18.99 6.74 -12.75
CA TYR A 117 -17.53 6.82 -12.75
C TYR A 117 -17.02 8.15 -13.33
N GLU A 118 -17.45 8.54 -14.53
CA GLU A 118 -17.01 9.81 -15.13
C GLU A 118 -17.46 11.01 -14.32
N GLY A 119 -18.71 11.00 -13.85
CA GLY A 119 -19.23 12.02 -12.96
C GLY A 119 -18.36 12.17 -11.71
N MET A 120 -18.00 11.04 -11.09
CA MET A 120 -17.15 11.05 -9.90
C MET A 120 -15.74 11.57 -10.21
N LEU A 121 -15.09 11.13 -11.30
CA LEU A 121 -13.77 11.68 -11.68
C LEU A 121 -13.81 13.19 -11.94
N ASN A 122 -14.83 13.67 -12.66
CA ASN A 122 -15.01 15.10 -12.92
C ASN A 122 -15.18 15.89 -11.61
N ASN A 123 -15.90 15.33 -10.65
CA ASN A 123 -16.13 15.96 -9.36
C ASN A 123 -14.90 15.90 -8.45
N LEU A 124 -14.10 14.84 -8.51
CA LEU A 124 -12.81 14.80 -7.83
C LEU A 124 -11.81 15.78 -8.44
N ALA A 125 -11.80 15.94 -9.76
CA ALA A 125 -10.89 16.85 -10.47
C ALA A 125 -11.24 18.32 -10.27
N SER A 126 -12.51 18.65 -10.03
CA SER A 126 -13.00 20.03 -9.86
C SER A 126 -13.42 20.38 -8.44
N GLY A 127 -13.45 19.41 -7.52
CA GLY A 127 -13.84 19.58 -6.13
C GLY A 127 -12.71 20.17 -5.29
N ALA A 128 -13.07 20.89 -4.23
CA ALA A 128 -12.09 21.35 -3.23
C ALA A 128 -11.71 20.24 -2.25
N SER A 129 -12.69 19.40 -1.90
CA SER A 129 -12.53 18.28 -0.96
C SER A 129 -13.60 17.23 -1.17
N TYR A 130 -13.32 15.99 -0.77
CA TYR A 130 -14.35 14.95 -0.63
C TYR A 130 -14.47 14.51 0.81
N ARG A 131 -15.70 14.23 1.25
CA ARG A 131 -16.05 13.86 2.62
C ARG A 131 -16.65 12.46 2.64
N VAL A 132 -16.07 11.62 3.48
CA VAL A 132 -16.56 10.26 3.73
C VAL A 132 -17.40 10.29 5.00
N THR A 133 -18.64 9.81 4.90
CA THR A 133 -19.53 9.63 6.06
C THR A 133 -20.03 8.20 6.16
N ILE A 134 -20.15 7.66 7.37
CA ILE A 134 -20.66 6.30 7.62
C ILE A 134 -21.63 6.39 8.80
N GLY A 135 -22.86 5.88 8.63
CA GLY A 135 -23.88 5.98 9.68
C GLY A 135 -24.17 7.44 10.12
N GLY A 136 -24.02 8.42 9.21
CA GLY A 136 -24.16 9.85 9.51
C GLY A 136 -22.92 10.48 10.20
N ARG A 137 -21.91 9.70 10.55
CA ARG A 137 -20.66 10.17 11.17
C ARG A 137 -19.67 10.58 10.10
N VAL A 138 -19.00 11.72 10.27
CA VAL A 138 -17.91 12.15 9.38
C VAL A 138 -16.65 11.39 9.73
N MET A 139 -16.14 10.62 8.77
CA MET A 139 -14.93 9.80 8.98
C MET A 139 -13.66 10.51 8.54
N GLY A 140 -13.77 11.39 7.54
CA GLY A 140 -12.67 12.17 7.03
C GLY A 140 -13.14 13.20 6.00
N ASP A 141 -12.38 14.29 5.91
CA ASP A 141 -12.51 15.32 4.90
C ASP A 141 -11.14 15.46 4.21
N PHE A 142 -11.13 15.24 2.90
CA PHE A 142 -9.91 14.98 2.14
C PHE A 142 -9.71 16.08 1.12
N PRO A 143 -8.61 16.85 1.19
CA PRO A 143 -8.37 17.89 0.21
C PRO A 143 -8.12 17.28 -1.17
N LEU A 144 -8.69 17.92 -2.18
CA LEU A 144 -8.53 17.55 -3.59
C LEU A 144 -7.55 18.47 -4.33
N THR A 145 -6.81 19.32 -3.62
CA THR A 145 -5.74 20.14 -4.20
C THR A 145 -4.73 19.25 -4.94
N GLY A 146 -4.52 19.49 -6.24
CA GLY A 146 -3.62 18.70 -7.09
C GLY A 146 -4.24 17.43 -7.70
N SER A 147 -5.48 17.06 -7.33
CA SER A 147 -6.15 15.85 -7.84
C SER A 147 -6.36 15.88 -9.36
N ALA A 148 -6.63 17.06 -9.95
CA ALA A 148 -6.93 17.22 -11.36
C ALA A 148 -5.83 16.65 -12.26
N LYS A 149 -4.56 16.95 -11.94
CA LYS A 149 -3.39 16.46 -12.69
C LYS A 149 -3.23 14.95 -12.56
N ALA A 150 -3.44 14.41 -11.35
CA ALA A 150 -3.39 12.97 -11.13
C ALA A 150 -4.50 12.23 -11.89
N ILE A 151 -5.73 12.80 -11.91
CA ILE A 151 -6.88 12.25 -12.64
C ILE A 151 -6.66 12.28 -14.15
N GLU A 152 -5.99 13.31 -14.69
CA GLU A 152 -5.60 13.33 -16.10
C GLU A 152 -4.66 12.15 -16.43
N GLY A 153 -3.65 11.89 -15.60
CA GLY A 153 -2.78 10.73 -15.73
C GLY A 153 -3.53 9.40 -15.64
N LEU A 154 -4.50 9.30 -14.71
CA LEU A 154 -5.39 8.14 -14.59
C LEU A 154 -6.16 7.89 -15.89
N ARG A 155 -6.78 8.94 -16.46
CA ARG A 155 -7.54 8.85 -17.71
C ARG A 155 -6.66 8.43 -18.88
N GLN A 156 -5.46 9.01 -18.98
CA GLN A 156 -4.52 8.65 -20.03
C GLN A 156 -4.11 7.17 -19.93
N CYS A 157 -3.77 6.71 -18.73
CA CYS A 157 -3.35 5.32 -18.50
C CYS A 157 -4.48 4.33 -18.79
N ALA A 158 -5.70 4.63 -18.35
CA ALA A 158 -6.85 3.75 -18.49
C ALA A 158 -7.52 3.86 -19.87
N GLY A 159 -7.04 4.74 -20.76
CA GLY A 159 -7.63 4.96 -22.09
C GLY A 159 -9.04 5.55 -22.03
N LEU A 160 -9.28 6.46 -21.09
CA LEU A 160 -10.60 7.03 -20.80
C LEU A 160 -10.79 8.37 -21.52
N PRO A 161 -12.04 8.74 -21.86
CA PRO A 161 -12.36 10.03 -22.48
C PRO A 161 -11.78 11.21 -21.70
N GLY A 162 -11.24 12.19 -22.43
CA GLY A 162 -10.62 13.40 -21.86
C GLY A 162 -9.17 13.24 -21.40
N GLY A 163 -8.58 12.03 -21.46
CA GLY A 163 -7.13 11.90 -21.42
C GLY A 163 -6.56 12.45 -22.73
N LYS A 164 -5.92 13.62 -22.71
CA LYS A 164 -5.16 14.06 -23.87
C LYS A 164 -4.08 13.01 -24.10
N ALA A 165 -4.14 12.32 -25.24
CA ALA A 165 -3.04 11.49 -25.69
C ALA A 165 -1.86 12.43 -25.95
N THR A 166 -1.06 12.72 -24.93
CA THR A 166 0.26 13.27 -25.14
C THR A 166 1.01 12.19 -25.92
N GLY A 167 1.23 12.50 -27.19
CA GLY A 167 1.84 11.58 -28.14
C GLY A 167 3.16 11.05 -27.57
N SER A 168 3.50 9.85 -28.03
CA SER A 168 4.75 9.15 -27.78
C SER A 168 4.83 8.34 -26.49
N ARG A 169 4.31 7.11 -26.58
CA ARG A 169 4.73 5.95 -25.78
C ARG A 169 6.03 5.35 -26.33
N THR A 170 6.95 6.16 -26.88
CA THR A 170 8.27 5.73 -27.36
C THR A 170 9.38 6.36 -26.52
N GLY A 171 9.38 6.06 -25.21
CA GLY A 171 10.61 6.09 -24.45
C GLY A 171 11.46 4.89 -24.88
N VAL A 172 12.20 5.05 -25.97
CA VAL A 172 13.20 4.11 -26.45
C VAL A 172 14.26 3.98 -25.36
N MET A 173 14.27 2.86 -24.65
CA MET A 173 15.44 2.43 -23.87
C MET A 173 16.58 2.19 -24.87
N ASN A 174 17.60 3.03 -24.79
CA ASN A 174 18.85 2.91 -25.54
C ASN A 174 19.62 1.66 -25.05
N PRO A 175 19.83 0.62 -25.86
CA PRO A 175 20.61 -0.55 -25.49
C PRO A 175 21.95 -0.51 -26.21
N ASN A 176 22.88 0.37 -25.81
CA ASN A 176 24.27 0.20 -26.21
C ASN A 176 25.26 0.99 -25.35
N SER A 177 26.42 0.36 -25.15
CA SER A 177 27.63 0.78 -24.39
C SER A 177 27.56 0.46 -22.90
N SER A 178 28.23 -0.59 -22.39
CA SER A 178 29.70 -0.66 -22.33
C SER A 178 30.20 -2.09 -22.04
N SER A 179 31.31 -2.47 -22.68
CA SER A 179 32.40 -3.34 -22.18
C SER A 179 32.07 -4.43 -21.14
N ARG A 180 31.92 -5.69 -21.61
CA ARG A 180 31.84 -6.87 -20.72
C ARG A 180 33.24 -7.30 -20.29
N SER A 181 33.65 -6.88 -19.10
CA SER A 181 34.57 -7.69 -18.29
C SER A 181 33.93 -9.07 -18.07
N ALA A 182 34.74 -10.14 -18.08
CA ALA A 182 34.24 -11.48 -17.80
C ALA A 182 33.48 -11.47 -16.46
N PRO A 183 32.23 -11.98 -16.41
CA PRO A 183 31.44 -11.96 -15.19
C PRO A 183 32.20 -12.71 -14.09
N PRO A 184 32.27 -12.17 -12.86
CA PRO A 184 32.84 -12.90 -11.74
C PRO A 184 32.14 -14.26 -11.67
N ARG A 185 32.95 -15.32 -11.51
CA ARG A 185 32.49 -16.70 -11.38
C ARG A 185 31.40 -16.72 -10.30
N MET A 186 30.15 -16.89 -10.71
CA MET A 186 29.02 -16.90 -9.77
C MET A 186 29.25 -18.04 -8.79
N THR A 187 29.62 -17.69 -7.56
CA THR A 187 29.61 -18.60 -6.43
C THR A 187 28.22 -19.21 -6.38
N GLN A 188 28.14 -20.54 -6.25
CA GLN A 188 26.86 -21.22 -6.20
C GLN A 188 25.96 -20.56 -5.14
N PRO A 189 24.66 -20.38 -5.45
CA PRO A 189 23.74 -19.73 -4.53
C PRO A 189 23.73 -20.48 -3.19
N GLU A 190 24.18 -19.80 -2.14
CA GLU A 190 24.17 -20.33 -0.79
C GLU A 190 22.73 -20.39 -0.30
N THR A 191 22.24 -21.60 -0.01
CA THR A 191 20.90 -21.80 0.56
C THR A 191 20.92 -21.37 2.02
N ALA A 192 20.01 -20.47 2.41
CA ALA A 192 19.93 -20.05 3.80
C ALA A 192 19.47 -21.21 4.70
N SER A 193 19.87 -21.17 5.98
CA SER A 193 19.54 -22.25 6.92
C SER A 193 18.03 -22.40 7.12
N THR A 194 17.57 -23.61 7.48
CA THR A 194 16.15 -23.86 7.82
C THR A 194 15.66 -22.96 8.96
N SER A 195 16.54 -22.58 9.88
CA SER A 195 16.21 -21.67 10.99
C SER A 195 15.90 -20.25 10.47
N THR A 196 16.70 -19.78 9.53
CA THR A 196 16.56 -18.48 8.85
C THR A 196 15.23 -18.44 8.07
N ALA A 197 14.92 -19.49 7.30
CA ALA A 197 13.67 -19.57 6.54
C ALA A 197 12.43 -19.48 7.45
N LYS A 198 12.44 -20.16 8.61
CA LYS A 198 11.35 -20.08 9.60
C LYS A 198 11.20 -18.69 10.23
N GLN A 199 12.30 -17.97 10.44
CA GLN A 199 12.22 -16.60 10.94
C GLN A 199 11.60 -15.68 9.89
N ILE A 200 12.05 -15.76 8.63
CA ILE A 200 11.47 -14.98 7.52
C ILE A 200 9.98 -15.29 7.35
N ASP A 201 9.57 -16.56 7.43
CA ASP A 201 8.15 -16.96 7.37
C ASP A 201 7.30 -16.25 8.44
N ARG A 202 7.79 -16.15 9.69
CA ARG A 202 7.10 -15.43 10.78
C ARG A 202 7.01 -13.94 10.52
N LEU A 203 8.06 -13.33 9.96
CA LEU A 203 8.09 -11.91 9.62
C LEU A 203 7.07 -11.60 8.53
N ILE A 204 7.05 -12.39 7.45
CA ILE A 204 6.04 -12.27 6.38
C ILE A 204 4.65 -12.51 6.96
N PHE A 205 4.44 -13.53 7.79
CA PHE A 205 3.14 -13.78 8.41
C PHE A 205 2.63 -12.60 9.22
N ARG A 206 3.50 -12.00 10.03
CA ARG A 206 3.16 -10.82 10.84
C ARG A 206 2.85 -9.61 9.97
N ASP A 207 3.68 -9.31 8.98
CA ASP A 207 3.49 -8.17 8.08
C ASP A 207 2.25 -8.34 7.19
N SER A 208 1.99 -9.57 6.71
CA SER A 208 0.87 -9.89 5.84
C SER A 208 -0.50 -9.58 6.38
N ARG A 209 -0.63 -9.38 7.70
CA ARG A 209 -1.85 -8.89 8.34
C ARG A 209 -2.25 -7.50 7.85
N ARG A 210 -1.31 -6.74 7.28
CA ARG A 210 -1.50 -5.40 6.70
C ARG A 210 -1.71 -5.44 5.18
N TRP A 211 -1.61 -6.60 4.53
CA TRP A 211 -1.74 -6.70 3.09
C TRP A 211 -3.21 -6.59 2.65
N MET A 212 -3.46 -5.70 1.69
CA MET A 212 -4.81 -5.35 1.24
C MET A 212 -5.48 -6.37 0.28
N PHE A 213 -4.69 -7.18 -0.41
CA PHE A 213 -5.18 -8.09 -1.48
C PHE A 213 -4.59 -9.49 -1.39
N ASN A 214 -3.48 -9.63 -0.68
CA ASN A 214 -2.71 -10.84 -0.64
C ASN A 214 -2.96 -11.51 0.72
N ARG A 215 -3.40 -12.76 0.68
CA ARG A 215 -3.52 -13.60 1.86
C ARG A 215 -2.33 -14.54 1.92
N TYR A 216 -1.48 -14.30 2.90
CA TYR A 216 -0.36 -15.19 3.19
C TYR A 216 -0.76 -16.25 4.22
N LYS A 217 -0.25 -17.47 4.05
CA LYS A 217 -0.42 -18.57 4.99
C LYS A 217 0.94 -18.91 5.58
N ALA A 218 1.01 -19.01 6.91
CA ALA A 218 2.23 -19.45 7.61
C ALA A 218 2.72 -20.81 7.06
N GLY A 219 4.04 -20.97 6.98
CA GLY A 219 4.69 -22.06 6.25
C GLY A 219 4.69 -21.86 4.72
N GLY A 220 4.46 -20.63 4.26
CA GLY A 220 4.39 -20.30 2.83
C GLY A 220 5.77 -20.10 2.17
N VAL A 221 6.82 -19.89 2.97
CA VAL A 221 8.21 -19.80 2.48
C VAL A 221 8.72 -21.18 2.08
N HIS A 222 9.30 -21.31 0.89
CA HIS A 222 9.75 -22.60 0.35
C HIS A 222 11.15 -22.60 -0.27
N GLU A 223 11.75 -21.44 -0.54
CA GLU A 223 13.12 -21.33 -1.05
C GLU A 223 13.74 -20.04 -0.50
N THR A 224 14.98 -20.12 -0.02
CA THR A 224 15.71 -18.99 0.56
C THR A 224 17.17 -19.02 0.12
N THR A 225 17.60 -17.95 -0.53
CA THR A 225 18.91 -17.87 -1.18
C THR A 225 19.59 -16.56 -0.81
N VAL A 226 20.89 -16.61 -0.47
CA VAL A 226 21.70 -15.40 -0.33
C VAL A 226 22.00 -14.86 -1.73
N THR A 227 21.44 -13.70 -2.08
CA THR A 227 21.57 -13.12 -3.44
C THR A 227 22.73 -12.16 -3.58
N GLU A 228 23.11 -11.52 -2.48
CA GLU A 228 24.17 -10.53 -2.44
C GLU A 228 24.87 -10.60 -1.10
N ARG A 229 26.20 -10.51 -1.11
CA ARG A 229 27.01 -10.46 0.10
C ARG A 229 27.96 -9.28 -0.04
N VAL A 230 27.82 -8.30 0.84
CA VAL A 230 28.75 -7.17 0.94
C VAL A 230 29.96 -7.62 1.77
N ASP A 231 29.69 -8.28 2.91
CA ASP A 231 30.69 -8.91 3.77
C ASP A 231 30.08 -10.08 4.57
N GLY A 232 30.77 -10.59 5.59
CA GLY A 232 30.30 -11.72 6.39
C GLY A 232 29.03 -11.46 7.22
N GLU A 233 28.72 -10.20 7.52
CA GLU A 233 27.63 -9.78 8.40
C GLU A 233 26.53 -9.01 7.65
N ASN A 234 26.86 -8.43 6.50
CA ASN A 234 26.01 -7.62 5.65
C ASN A 234 25.70 -8.33 4.33
N TYR A 235 24.47 -8.82 4.20
CA TYR A 235 24.04 -9.59 3.03
C TYR A 235 22.52 -9.54 2.81
N THR A 236 22.09 -9.90 1.61
CA THR A 236 20.67 -9.93 1.21
C THR A 236 20.21 -11.38 1.03
N ILE A 237 19.10 -11.73 1.67
CA ILE A 237 18.43 -13.03 1.51
C ILE A 237 17.17 -12.83 0.70
N ARG A 238 17.04 -13.51 -0.44
CA ARG A 238 15.78 -13.62 -1.17
C ARG A 238 15.01 -14.84 -0.68
N ALA A 239 13.79 -14.64 -0.22
CA ALA A 239 12.87 -15.70 0.19
C ALA A 239 11.64 -15.74 -0.73
N TYR A 240 11.39 -16.89 -1.34
CA TYR A 240 10.20 -17.14 -2.16
C TYR A 240 9.06 -17.67 -1.32
N TYR A 241 7.85 -17.16 -1.59
CA TYR A 241 6.67 -17.51 -0.83
C TYR A 241 5.41 -17.65 -1.68
N TRP A 242 4.42 -18.36 -1.13
CA TRP A 242 3.08 -18.45 -1.69
C TRP A 242 2.11 -17.47 -1.02
N TYR A 243 1.26 -16.82 -1.82
CA TYR A 243 0.12 -16.04 -1.35
C TYR A 243 -1.12 -16.38 -2.19
N ASN A 244 -2.31 -16.09 -1.66
CA ASN A 244 -3.59 -16.39 -2.30
C ASN A 244 -3.70 -17.88 -2.74
N GLY A 245 -3.06 -18.79 -2.00
CA GLY A 245 -3.05 -20.23 -2.23
C GLY A 245 -2.23 -20.74 -3.43
N ARG A 246 -2.01 -19.92 -4.47
CA ARG A 246 -1.34 -20.34 -5.73
C ARG A 246 -0.46 -19.27 -6.38
N GLN A 247 -0.39 -18.06 -5.84
CA GLN A 247 0.44 -16.99 -6.41
C GLN A 247 1.82 -16.99 -5.75
N ARG A 248 2.86 -16.74 -6.54
CA ARG A 248 4.26 -16.71 -6.08
C ARG A 248 4.73 -15.27 -5.93
N GLY A 249 5.40 -15.00 -4.82
CA GLY A 249 6.11 -13.75 -4.57
C GLY A 249 7.50 -14.02 -4.02
N TYR A 250 8.31 -12.98 -3.96
CA TYR A 250 9.55 -13.00 -3.19
C TYR A 250 9.66 -11.77 -2.30
N VAL A 251 10.46 -11.90 -1.25
CA VAL A 251 10.88 -10.81 -0.39
C VAL A 251 12.40 -10.83 -0.30
N ASP A 252 13.03 -9.67 -0.44
CA ASP A 252 14.44 -9.46 -0.16
C ASP A 252 14.55 -8.97 1.28
N VAL A 253 15.27 -9.74 2.11
CA VAL A 253 15.52 -9.44 3.52
C VAL A 253 16.96 -8.97 3.65
N PHE A 254 17.13 -7.75 4.15
CA PHE A 254 18.43 -7.13 4.36
C PHE A 254 18.94 -7.52 5.75
N VAL A 255 20.14 -8.10 5.78
CA VAL A 255 20.87 -8.43 7.00
C VAL A 255 21.97 -7.39 7.17
N ILE A 256 21.97 -6.69 8.30
CA ILE A 256 22.98 -5.70 8.67
C ILE A 256 23.53 -6.06 10.05
N ASP A 257 24.85 -6.11 10.20
CA ASP A 257 25.55 -6.52 11.42
C ASP A 257 25.01 -7.87 11.99
N GLY A 258 24.73 -8.81 11.08
CA GLY A 258 24.21 -10.14 11.42
C GLY A 258 22.75 -10.18 11.88
N ARG A 259 21.99 -9.09 11.76
CA ARG A 259 20.58 -8.98 12.16
C ARG A 259 19.68 -8.58 11.00
N PHE A 260 18.43 -9.02 11.03
CA PHE A 260 17.44 -8.57 10.05
C PHE A 260 17.11 -7.10 10.28
N ASP A 261 17.33 -6.27 9.26
CA ASP A 261 17.11 -4.83 9.30
C ASP A 261 15.75 -4.46 8.67
N CYS A 262 15.55 -4.83 7.40
CA CYS A 262 14.29 -4.59 6.69
C CYS A 262 13.96 -5.64 5.64
N MET A 263 12.71 -5.59 5.15
CA MET A 263 12.19 -6.43 4.08
C MET A 263 11.70 -5.59 2.90
N ARG A 264 11.97 -6.03 1.66
CA ARG A 264 11.42 -5.45 0.42
C ARG A 264 10.66 -6.52 -0.35
N TYR A 265 9.37 -6.29 -0.57
CA TYR A 265 8.54 -7.22 -1.31
C TYR A 265 8.66 -6.99 -2.82
N HIS A 266 8.55 -8.06 -3.62
CA HIS A 266 8.63 -7.99 -5.07
C HIS A 266 7.61 -7.03 -5.73
N ASP A 267 6.47 -6.80 -5.09
CA ASP A 267 5.41 -5.90 -5.53
C ASP A 267 5.62 -4.45 -5.07
N ASN A 268 6.57 -4.21 -4.18
CA ASN A 268 6.98 -2.88 -3.74
C ASN A 268 8.50 -2.81 -3.47
N PRO A 269 9.33 -2.91 -4.54
CA PRO A 269 10.78 -3.05 -4.39
C PRO A 269 11.49 -1.78 -3.88
N THR A 270 10.79 -0.64 -3.82
CA THR A 270 11.35 0.65 -3.37
C THR A 270 11.16 0.89 -1.88
N VAL A 271 10.26 0.15 -1.21
CA VAL A 271 9.93 0.36 0.20
C VAL A 271 10.55 -0.73 1.07
N CYS A 272 11.38 -0.28 2.00
CA CYS A 272 12.06 -1.10 3.01
C CYS A 272 11.21 -1.11 4.29
N VAL A 273 10.58 -2.24 4.60
CA VAL A 273 9.71 -2.44 5.76
C VAL A 273 10.55 -2.89 6.95
N PRO A 274 10.64 -2.11 8.04
CA PRO A 274 11.47 -2.48 9.20
C PRO A 274 11.00 -3.78 9.87
N VAL A 275 11.96 -4.62 10.30
CA VAL A 275 11.70 -5.87 11.02
C VAL A 275 11.96 -5.71 12.51
N ASN A 276 11.07 -4.96 13.17
CA ASN A 276 11.08 -4.75 14.63
C ASN A 276 10.39 -5.87 15.40
#